data_AF-A0A2V6LD61-F1
#
_entry.id   AF-A0A2V6LD61-F1
#
_cell.length_a   1.000
_cell.length_b   1.000
_cell.length_c   1.000
_cell.angle_alpha   90.00
_cell.angle_beta   90.00
_cell.angle_gamma   90.00
#
_symmetry.space_group_name_H-M   'P 1'
#
loop_
_entity.id
_entity.type
_entity.pdbx_description
1 polymer ?
#
loop_
_entity_poly.entity_id
_entity_poly.type
_entity_poly.pdbx_seq_one_letter_code
_entity_poly.pdbx_strand_id
1 'polypeptide(L)'
;SGNAQTLYYFTTDVSDGGIKATPGFLKFCQRLGTGASFLKSSSYLMFESGFASIRNFVLDHSNMIVQDDSGIPLAYFDPNKWTVHFFGAYLGPIELFKQHYQPRLRELFEQTNPPPLDFGFGYRWNYKEANLIVATRK
;
A
#
# COMPACT_ATOMS: atom_id res chain seq x y z
N SER A 1 -29.12 10.11 -5.49
CA SER A 1 -28.82 9.04 -4.50
C SER A 1 -27.78 8.11 -5.09
N GLY A 2 -26.89 7.54 -4.29
CA GLY A 2 -25.92 6.56 -4.75
C GLY A 2 -26.53 5.16 -4.90
N ASN A 3 -25.89 4.30 -5.68
CA ASN A 3 -26.25 2.89 -5.77
C ASN A 3 -26.01 2.19 -4.41
N ALA A 4 -26.80 1.18 -4.08
CA ALA A 4 -26.55 0.34 -2.91
C ALA A 4 -25.17 -0.33 -3.03
N GLN A 5 -24.43 -0.39 -1.92
CA GLN A 5 -23.09 -0.98 -1.83
C GLN A 5 -23.05 -2.02 -0.71
N THR A 6 -22.19 -3.02 -0.83
CA THR A 6 -21.99 -4.07 0.19
C THR A 6 -20.59 -3.94 0.78
N LEU A 7 -20.49 -3.89 2.12
CA LEU A 7 -19.22 -3.91 2.85
C LEU A 7 -19.02 -5.30 3.46
N TYR A 8 -17.86 -5.89 3.17
CA TYR A 8 -17.40 -7.11 3.84
C TYR A 8 -16.26 -6.74 4.81
N TYR A 9 -16.39 -7.16 6.08
CA TYR A 9 -15.37 -6.95 7.11
C TYR A 9 -14.84 -8.30 7.60
N PHE A 10 -13.52 -8.44 7.65
CA PHE A 10 -12.86 -9.69 8.01
C PHE A 10 -11.76 -9.45 9.04
N THR A 11 -11.59 -10.41 9.94
CA THR A 11 -10.38 -10.57 10.76
C THR A 11 -9.70 -11.85 10.30
N THR A 12 -8.48 -11.75 9.77
CA THR A 12 -7.74 -12.90 9.26
C THR A 12 -6.24 -12.65 9.34
N ASP A 13 -5.47 -13.73 9.48
CA ASP A 13 -4.02 -13.69 9.35
C ASP A 13 -3.66 -13.68 7.85
N VAL A 14 -3.00 -12.61 7.41
CA VAL A 14 -2.55 -12.42 6.02
C VAL A 14 -1.05 -12.70 5.84
N SER A 15 -0.39 -13.28 6.84
CA SER A 15 0.94 -13.85 6.66
C SER A 15 0.88 -15.02 5.67
N ASP A 16 2.00 -15.36 5.06
CA ASP A 16 2.10 -16.49 4.14
C ASP A 16 1.71 -17.82 4.81
N GLY A 17 2.06 -17.99 6.09
CA GLY A 17 1.62 -19.12 6.91
C GLY A 17 0.11 -19.13 7.13
N GLY A 18 -0.47 -17.98 7.50
CA GLY A 18 -1.90 -17.80 7.70
C GLY A 18 -2.72 -18.05 6.44
N ILE A 19 -2.28 -17.51 5.30
CA ILE A 19 -2.90 -17.71 3.99
C ILE A 19 -2.82 -19.18 3.56
N LYS A 20 -1.68 -19.84 3.78
CA LYS A 20 -1.52 -21.27 3.47
C LYS A 20 -2.45 -22.14 4.32
N ALA A 21 -2.60 -21.83 5.61
CA ALA A 21 -3.49 -22.55 6.51
C ALA A 21 -4.98 -22.27 6.22
N THR A 22 -5.32 -21.02 5.87
CA THR A 22 -6.70 -20.56 5.66
C THR A 22 -6.84 -19.78 4.34
N PRO A 23 -6.80 -20.45 3.18
CA PRO A 23 -6.78 -19.79 1.87
C PRO A 23 -8.12 -19.16 1.45
N GLY A 24 -9.19 -19.39 2.23
CA GLY A 24 -10.55 -18.97 1.90
C GLY A 24 -10.69 -17.47 1.69
N PHE A 25 -9.95 -16.66 2.45
CA PHE A 25 -10.00 -15.20 2.33
C PHE A 25 -9.51 -14.71 0.95
N LEU A 26 -8.31 -15.12 0.51
CA LEU A 26 -7.82 -14.72 -0.81
C LEU A 26 -8.67 -15.29 -1.94
N LYS A 27 -9.20 -16.52 -1.80
CA LYS A 27 -10.14 -17.09 -2.79
C LYS A 27 -11.44 -16.28 -2.87
N PHE A 28 -11.95 -15.79 -1.74
CA PHE A 28 -13.10 -14.90 -1.71
C PHE A 28 -12.79 -13.59 -2.45
N CYS A 29 -11.68 -12.93 -2.13
CA CYS A 29 -11.26 -11.69 -2.80
C CYS A 29 -11.06 -11.91 -4.30
N GLN A 30 -10.44 -13.01 -4.72
CA GLN A 30 -10.20 -13.34 -6.13
C GLN A 30 -11.50 -13.44 -6.94
N ARG A 31 -12.59 -13.95 -6.34
CA ARG A 31 -13.90 -14.03 -7.00
C ARG A 31 -14.55 -12.66 -7.25
N LEU A 32 -14.14 -11.62 -6.52
CA LEU A 32 -14.61 -10.25 -6.74
C LEU A 32 -13.89 -9.57 -7.93
N GLY A 33 -12.82 -10.18 -8.46
CA GLY A 33 -12.08 -9.67 -9.61
C GLY A 33 -11.04 -8.61 -9.24
N THR A 34 -10.65 -7.82 -10.24
CA THR A 34 -9.67 -6.72 -10.08
C THR A 34 -10.35 -5.47 -9.51
N GLY A 35 -9.72 -4.81 -8.55
CA GLY A 35 -10.26 -3.60 -7.90
C GLY A 35 -9.21 -2.57 -7.51
N ALA A 36 -9.60 -1.62 -6.67
CA ALA A 36 -8.67 -0.70 -6.02
C ALA A 36 -8.28 -1.25 -4.64
N SER A 37 -7.00 -1.16 -4.30
CA SER A 37 -6.49 -1.51 -2.98
C SER A 37 -6.11 -0.26 -2.19
N PHE A 38 -6.40 -0.28 -0.89
CA PHE A 38 -6.11 0.82 0.03
C PHE A 38 -5.34 0.28 1.23
N LEU A 39 -4.14 0.81 1.45
CA LEU A 39 -3.23 0.38 2.51
C LEU A 39 -2.92 1.60 3.38
N LYS A 40 -3.10 1.49 4.69
CA LYS A 40 -2.89 2.59 5.61
C LYS A 40 -2.29 2.08 6.90
N SER A 41 -1.11 2.57 7.26
CA SER A 41 -0.43 2.21 8.50
C SER A 41 -0.29 0.69 8.65
N SER A 42 0.14 0.01 7.59
CA SER A 42 0.17 -1.46 7.47
C SER A 42 1.38 -2.12 8.14
N SER A 43 1.96 -1.47 9.16
CA SER A 43 3.07 -1.98 9.97
C SER A 43 4.27 -2.50 9.19
N TYR A 44 4.46 -2.03 7.95
CA TYR A 44 5.54 -2.45 7.06
C TYR A 44 5.57 -3.97 6.80
N LEU A 45 4.46 -4.70 7.03
CA LEU A 45 4.46 -6.16 6.96
C LEU A 45 4.85 -6.68 5.56
N MET A 46 4.46 -5.96 4.51
CA MET A 46 4.78 -6.32 3.12
C MET A 46 6.23 -6.01 2.72
N PHE A 47 7.07 -5.52 3.63
CA PHE A 47 8.52 -5.50 3.47
C PHE A 47 9.12 -6.87 3.76
N GLU A 48 8.48 -7.64 4.62
CA GLU A 48 8.97 -8.92 5.10
C GLU A 48 8.72 -10.06 4.10
N SER A 49 9.55 -11.10 4.19
CA SER A 49 9.43 -12.28 3.34
C SER A 49 8.20 -13.12 3.66
N GLY A 50 7.69 -13.06 4.90
CA GLY A 50 6.51 -13.81 5.36
C GLY A 50 5.16 -13.20 4.98
N PHE A 51 5.13 -12.16 4.15
CA PHE A 51 3.90 -11.53 3.64
C PHE A 51 3.93 -11.38 2.11
N ALA A 52 4.69 -12.24 1.42
CA ALA A 52 4.84 -12.17 -0.02
C ALA A 52 3.53 -12.48 -0.76
N SER A 53 2.71 -13.39 -0.24
CA SER A 53 1.46 -13.83 -0.86
C SER A 53 0.44 -12.70 -0.92
N ILE A 54 0.23 -11.98 0.19
CA ILE A 54 -0.68 -10.83 0.20
C ILE A 54 -0.15 -9.68 -0.64
N ARG A 55 1.17 -9.39 -0.59
CA ARG A 55 1.80 -8.36 -1.43
C ARG A 55 1.58 -8.64 -2.91
N ASN A 56 1.88 -9.86 -3.35
CA ASN A 56 1.73 -10.25 -4.75
C ASN A 56 0.25 -10.28 -5.16
N PHE A 57 -0.64 -10.76 -4.29
CA PHE A 57 -2.08 -10.72 -4.55
C PHE A 57 -2.57 -9.29 -4.82
N VAL A 58 -2.17 -8.32 -4.00
CA VAL A 58 -2.52 -6.90 -4.18
C VAL A 58 -1.97 -6.37 -5.50
N LEU A 59 -0.71 -6.65 -5.85
CA LEU A 59 -0.13 -6.21 -7.13
C LEU A 59 -0.83 -6.87 -8.34
N ASP A 60 -1.18 -8.14 -8.26
CA ASP A 60 -1.76 -8.89 -9.37
C ASP A 60 -3.24 -8.57 -9.59
N HIS A 61 -3.97 -8.20 -8.53
CA HIS A 61 -5.42 -8.00 -8.56
C HIS A 61 -5.87 -6.54 -8.35
N SER A 62 -4.94 -5.58 -8.38
CA SER A 62 -5.28 -4.16 -8.31
C SER A 62 -5.12 -3.44 -9.65
N ASN A 63 -6.05 -2.53 -9.98
CA ASN A 63 -5.86 -1.51 -11.03
C ASN A 63 -5.35 -0.19 -10.46
N MET A 64 -5.51 0.02 -9.15
CA MET A 64 -5.04 1.17 -8.40
C MET A 64 -4.66 0.72 -6.99
N ILE A 65 -3.55 1.22 -6.48
CA ILE A 65 -3.10 1.02 -5.10
C ILE A 65 -2.85 2.38 -4.49
N VAL A 66 -3.54 2.69 -3.41
CA VAL A 66 -3.37 3.91 -2.62
C VAL A 66 -2.74 3.52 -1.28
N GLN A 67 -1.56 4.04 -0.97
CA GLN A 67 -0.82 3.64 0.23
C GLN A 67 0.06 4.76 0.82
N ASP A 68 0.42 4.64 2.09
CA ASP A 68 1.60 5.33 2.64
C ASP A 68 2.85 4.47 2.47
N ASP A 69 3.98 4.99 2.94
CA ASP A 69 5.28 4.33 2.91
C ASP A 69 5.34 3.00 3.69
N SER A 70 4.37 2.74 4.57
CA SER A 70 4.23 1.44 5.27
C SER A 70 3.56 0.33 4.48
N GLY A 71 3.11 0.61 3.25
CA GLY A 71 2.47 -0.34 2.34
C GLY A 71 3.45 -1.29 1.63
N ILE A 72 3.28 -1.46 0.33
CA ILE A 72 4.17 -2.26 -0.51
C ILE A 72 5.45 -1.44 -0.80
N PRO A 73 6.65 -2.02 -0.63
CA PRO A 73 7.89 -1.31 -0.97
C PRO A 73 7.94 -0.89 -2.44
N LEU A 74 8.47 0.29 -2.71
CA LEU A 74 8.56 0.89 -4.05
C LEU A 74 9.21 -0.06 -5.07
N ALA A 75 10.20 -0.85 -4.65
CA ALA A 75 10.93 -1.78 -5.50
C ALA A 75 10.05 -2.89 -6.11
N TYR A 76 8.87 -3.18 -5.56
CA TYR A 76 7.94 -4.17 -6.11
C TYR A 76 7.01 -3.62 -7.20
N PHE A 77 6.98 -2.30 -7.41
CA PHE A 77 6.20 -1.71 -8.50
C PHE A 77 7.01 -1.75 -9.80
N ASP A 78 6.71 -2.73 -10.65
CA ASP A 78 7.31 -2.84 -11.99
C ASP A 78 6.97 -1.59 -12.83
N PRO A 79 7.97 -0.79 -13.25
CA PRO A 79 7.73 0.44 -14.01
C PRO A 79 7.14 0.19 -15.40
N ASN A 80 7.14 -1.04 -15.92
CA ASN A 80 6.46 -1.38 -17.16
C ASN A 80 4.96 -1.62 -16.96
N LYS A 81 4.52 -1.91 -15.73
CA LYS A 81 3.12 -2.23 -15.38
C LYS A 81 2.42 -1.11 -14.62
N TRP A 82 3.18 -0.28 -13.90
CA TRP A 82 2.66 0.72 -12.98
C TRP A 82 3.15 2.12 -13.31
N THR A 83 2.26 3.09 -13.16
CA THR A 83 2.58 4.50 -13.02
C THR A 83 2.41 4.87 -11.56
N VAL A 84 3.43 5.47 -10.95
CA VAL A 84 3.43 5.81 -9.52
C VAL A 84 3.45 7.31 -9.34
N HIS A 85 2.48 7.83 -8.60
CA HIS A 85 2.34 9.24 -8.23
C HIS A 85 2.58 9.41 -6.74
N PHE A 86 3.23 10.51 -6.37
CA PHE A 86 3.58 10.85 -5.01
C PHE A 86 2.83 12.12 -4.59
N PHE A 87 2.49 12.22 -3.30
CA PHE A 87 1.86 13.38 -2.68
C PHE A 87 2.38 13.55 -1.25
N GLY A 88 2.42 14.79 -0.76
CA GLY A 88 2.87 15.12 0.58
C GLY A 88 4.39 15.13 0.75
N ALA A 89 4.87 14.75 1.93
CA ALA A 89 6.29 14.79 2.29
C ALA A 89 6.77 13.43 2.81
N TYR A 90 7.88 12.93 2.25
CA TYR A 90 8.53 11.72 2.75
C TYR A 90 9.69 12.06 3.70
N LEU A 91 9.40 11.92 5.00
CA LEU A 91 10.38 12.09 6.09
C LEU A 91 11.00 10.75 6.53
N GLY A 92 10.58 9.65 5.92
CA GLY A 92 10.91 8.30 6.34
C GLY A 92 9.93 7.72 7.40
N PRO A 93 10.07 6.43 7.71
CA PRO A 93 9.24 5.75 8.69
C PRO A 93 9.30 6.41 10.08
N ILE A 94 8.30 6.14 10.91
CA ILE A 94 8.40 6.44 12.35
C ILE A 94 9.50 5.60 13.01
N GLU A 95 9.97 6.00 14.19
CA GLU A 95 11.11 5.37 14.88
C GLU A 95 10.99 3.85 15.02
N LEU A 96 9.78 3.34 15.28
CA LEU A 96 9.48 1.90 15.39
C LEU A 96 9.80 1.10 14.11
N PHE A 97 9.77 1.76 12.96
CA PHE A 97 9.91 1.15 11.63
C PHE A 97 11.08 1.73 10.83
N LYS A 98 12.02 2.43 11.48
CA LYS A 98 13.11 3.16 10.80
C LYS A 98 13.97 2.30 9.88
N GLN A 99 14.07 1.00 10.16
CA GLN A 99 14.79 0.03 9.32
C GLN A 99 14.20 -0.09 7.89
N HIS A 100 12.95 0.30 7.68
CA HIS A 100 12.26 0.23 6.39
C HIS A 100 12.39 1.50 5.56
N TYR A 101 13.33 2.38 5.90
CA TYR A 101 13.63 3.55 5.10
C TYR A 101 13.96 3.17 3.65
N GLN A 102 13.40 3.89 2.68
CA GLN A 102 13.57 3.64 1.26
C GLN A 102 14.34 4.80 0.61
N PRO A 103 15.67 4.68 0.40
CA PRO A 103 16.48 5.75 -0.20
C PRO A 103 15.94 6.20 -1.56
N ARG A 104 15.53 5.24 -2.41
CA ARG A 104 14.96 5.56 -3.72
C ARG A 104 13.64 6.33 -3.63
N LEU A 105 12.82 6.05 -2.62
CA LEU A 105 11.58 6.80 -2.40
C LEU A 105 11.90 8.24 -2.03
N ARG A 106 12.90 8.47 -1.16
CA ARG A 106 13.38 9.81 -0.83
C ARG A 106 13.84 10.58 -2.05
N GLU A 107 14.69 9.97 -2.88
CA GLU A 107 15.16 10.60 -4.11
C GLU A 107 14.00 11.01 -5.03
N LEU A 108 12.98 10.14 -5.17
CA LEU A 108 11.83 10.45 -6.01
C LEU A 108 10.99 11.61 -5.46
N PHE A 109 10.77 11.69 -4.15
CA PHE A 109 10.10 12.83 -3.53
C PHE A 109 10.89 14.13 -3.73
N GLU A 110 12.22 14.09 -3.67
CA GLU A 110 13.06 15.27 -3.94
C GLU A 110 13.05 15.67 -5.42
N GLN A 111 13.11 14.70 -6.34
CA GLN A 111 13.16 14.92 -7.78
C GLN A 111 11.82 15.40 -8.35
N THR A 112 10.70 14.90 -7.83
CA THR A 112 9.36 15.17 -8.39
C THR A 112 8.65 16.32 -7.69
N ASN A 113 9.13 16.78 -6.54
CA ASN A 113 8.53 17.80 -5.69
C ASN A 113 6.98 17.67 -5.61
N PRO A 114 6.47 16.58 -4.97
CA PRO A 114 5.06 16.26 -4.95
C PRO A 114 4.16 17.39 -4.42
N PRO A 115 2.92 17.51 -4.93
CA PRO A 115 1.95 18.42 -4.35
C PRO A 115 1.66 18.05 -2.88
N PRO A 116 1.37 19.04 -2.01
CA PRO A 116 1.10 18.79 -0.60
C PRO A 116 -0.22 18.04 -0.40
N LEU A 117 -0.37 17.44 0.78
CA LEU A 117 -1.65 16.92 1.28
C LEU A 117 -2.34 17.97 2.14
N ASP A 118 -3.67 17.93 2.18
CA ASP A 118 -4.53 18.73 3.06
C ASP A 118 -5.25 17.85 4.12
N PHE A 119 -4.91 16.55 4.18
CA PHE A 119 -5.43 15.58 5.14
C PHE A 119 -4.33 14.65 5.67
N GLY A 120 -4.53 14.11 6.88
CA GLY A 120 -3.59 13.18 7.50
C GLY A 120 -3.65 11.78 6.89
N PHE A 121 -2.50 11.15 6.67
CA PHE A 121 -2.41 9.80 6.10
C PHE A 121 -1.28 8.96 6.74
N GLY A 122 -1.45 7.63 6.76
CA GLY A 122 -0.50 6.72 7.42
C GLY A 122 -0.27 7.00 8.92
N TYR A 123 0.95 6.73 9.38
CA TYR A 123 1.39 6.94 10.78
C TYR A 123 1.61 8.41 11.17
N ARG A 124 1.73 9.32 10.20
CA ARG A 124 1.98 10.75 10.44
C ARG A 124 0.64 11.48 10.54
N TRP A 125 0.25 11.85 11.77
CA TRP A 125 -1.02 12.55 12.02
C TRP A 125 -1.01 14.00 11.50
N ASN A 126 0.16 14.66 11.55
CA ASN A 126 0.35 15.97 10.95
C ASN A 126 0.40 15.81 9.43
N TYR A 127 -0.63 16.29 8.73
CA TYR A 127 -0.74 16.14 7.27
C TYR A 127 0.45 16.72 6.52
N LYS A 128 1.14 17.72 7.09
CA LYS A 128 2.36 18.32 6.50
C LYS A 128 3.56 17.37 6.49
N GLU A 129 3.50 16.31 7.27
CA GLU A 129 4.52 15.25 7.37
C GLU A 129 4.05 13.92 6.77
N ALA A 130 2.80 13.86 6.31
CA ALA A 130 2.24 12.66 5.72
C ALA A 130 2.71 12.51 4.27
N ASN A 131 2.87 11.25 3.85
CA ASN A 131 3.09 10.90 2.45
C ASN A 131 1.93 10.03 1.96
N LEU A 132 1.66 10.11 0.67
CA LEU A 132 0.72 9.25 -0.02
C LEU A 132 1.30 8.87 -1.39
N ILE A 133 1.15 7.61 -1.72
CA ILE A 133 1.58 7.00 -2.97
C ILE A 133 0.33 6.46 -3.65
N VAL A 134 0.12 6.85 -4.91
CA VAL A 134 -0.95 6.32 -5.76
C VAL A 134 -0.30 5.63 -6.95
N ALA A 135 -0.39 4.32 -7.01
CA ALA A 135 0.05 3.53 -8.15
C ALA A 135 -1.15 3.12 -8.99
N THR A 136 -1.11 3.38 -10.29
CA THR A 136 -2.16 3.00 -11.26
C THR A 136 -1.58 2.06 -12.31
N ARG A 137 -2.36 1.06 -12.75
CA ARG A 137 -1.96 0.21 -13.87
C ARG A 137 -1.89 1.03 -15.17
N LYS A 138 -0.89 0.70 -16.00
CA LYS A 138 -0.78 1.20 -17.38
C LYS A 138 -1.73 0.48 -18.32
#